data_AF-A0A2N1U8A6-F1
#
_entry.id   AF-A0A2N1U8A6-F1
#
_cell.length_a   1.000
_cell.length_b   1.000
_cell.length_c   1.000
_cell.angle_alpha   90.00
_cell.angle_beta   90.00
_cell.angle_gamma   90.00
#
_symmetry.space_group_name_H-M   'P 1'
#
loop_
_entity.id
_entity.type
_entity.pdbx_description
1 polymer ?
#
loop_
_entity_poly.entity_id
_entity_poly.type
_entity_poly.pdbx_seq_one_letter_code
_entity_poly.pdbx_strand_id
1 'polypeptide(L)'
;MQDNLNYFKYSRDNPEPPLDEYYVFAELDPKLEVFAEKTKKIKEVLTAIKVAFDNNQPQDSIERLFKILQGTIQQNSNRSEFLCFANACDTVLDVLKDEENSWLLKEITKLYLEKRNIVDITPKEWVQALCDSQASKKKGKAGEKKLINLCRKSDCPLVAKWEHFKQYKQAVAKFSKSKINLNIIRDNLGVRFEARNQEKLPDLLIKKDDKWIIVEAKHQTVGGGTQNHKITELTDLLSMSQTDSSVKFVAFLDGNYSNFLLKLADKQIEKKEPITEDNKYAAQQRDIVRLLHQNHNNYWLNTAGFIKFIDEI
;
A
#
# COMPACT_ATOMS: atom_id res chain seq x y z
N MET A 1 -21.75 10.82 21.65
CA MET A 1 -20.87 9.99 20.79
C MET A 1 -21.51 8.61 20.66
N GLN A 2 -21.67 8.12 19.43
CA GLN A 2 -22.20 6.77 19.21
C GLN A 2 -21.17 5.70 19.62
N ASP A 3 -21.66 4.53 20.05
CA ASP A 3 -20.83 3.35 20.33
C ASP A 3 -20.14 2.82 19.05
N ASN A 4 -19.04 2.08 19.20
CA ASN A 4 -18.27 1.55 18.07
C ASN A 4 -19.09 0.61 17.17
N LEU A 5 -20.02 -0.17 17.74
CA LEU A 5 -20.91 -1.05 16.98
C LEU A 5 -21.89 -0.26 16.10
N ASN A 6 -22.29 0.94 16.50
CA ASN A 6 -23.15 1.80 15.68
C ASN A 6 -22.40 2.33 14.46
N TYR A 7 -21.13 2.74 14.62
CA TYR A 7 -20.28 3.11 13.48
C TYR A 7 -19.97 1.92 12.56
N PHE A 8 -19.82 0.72 13.14
CA PHE A 8 -19.66 -0.50 12.37
C PHE A 8 -20.89 -0.81 11.50
N LYS A 9 -22.09 -0.73 12.09
CA LYS A 9 -23.37 -0.84 11.35
C LYS A 9 -23.50 0.24 10.28
N TYR A 10 -23.17 1.49 10.62
CA TYR A 10 -23.19 2.59 9.64
C TYR A 10 -22.25 2.32 8.46
N SER A 11 -21.06 1.77 8.73
CA SER A 11 -20.10 1.37 7.67
C SER A 11 -20.69 0.26 6.78
N ARG A 12 -21.35 -0.74 7.36
CA ARG A 12 -22.05 -1.79 6.59
C ARG A 12 -23.14 -1.20 5.70
N ASP A 13 -23.96 -0.31 6.26
CA ASP A 13 -25.14 0.24 5.58
C ASP A 13 -24.78 1.28 4.51
N ASN A 14 -23.52 1.75 4.50
CA ASN A 14 -22.97 2.68 3.53
C ASN A 14 -21.72 2.08 2.86
N PRO A 15 -21.90 1.11 1.94
CA PRO A 15 -20.79 0.36 1.35
C PRO A 15 -19.87 1.23 0.49
N GLU A 16 -18.63 0.78 0.31
CA GLU A 16 -17.66 1.37 -0.60
C GLU A 16 -18.15 1.30 -2.05
N PRO A 17 -17.91 2.33 -2.88
CA PRO A 17 -18.25 2.29 -4.28
C PRO A 17 -17.37 1.26 -5.03
N PRO A 18 -17.88 0.71 -6.15
CA PRO A 18 -17.12 -0.27 -6.94
C PRO A 18 -15.80 0.27 -7.48
N LEU A 19 -15.75 1.57 -7.77
CA LEU A 19 -14.58 2.33 -8.18
C LEU A 19 -14.50 3.60 -7.34
N ASP A 20 -13.34 3.84 -6.77
CA ASP A 20 -13.03 5.05 -6.01
C ASP A 20 -11.90 5.81 -6.71
N GLU A 21 -12.14 7.09 -6.99
CA GLU A 21 -11.24 8.01 -7.67
C GLU A 21 -9.83 8.06 -7.06
N TYR A 22 -9.68 7.83 -5.75
CA TYR A 22 -8.37 7.79 -5.10
C TYR A 22 -7.51 6.61 -5.57
N TYR A 23 -8.13 5.56 -6.10
CA TYR A 23 -7.47 4.31 -6.50
C TYR A 23 -7.59 4.01 -8.00
N VAL A 24 -8.20 4.92 -8.77
CA VAL A 24 -8.28 4.86 -10.22
C VAL A 24 -7.13 5.68 -10.82
N PHE A 25 -6.20 4.99 -11.48
CA PHE A 25 -5.06 5.60 -12.16
C PHE A 25 -5.23 5.44 -13.67
N ALA A 26 -6.29 6.03 -14.23
CA ALA A 26 -6.68 5.85 -15.63
C ALA A 26 -5.86 6.72 -16.61
N GLU A 27 -5.27 7.80 -16.10
CA GLU A 27 -4.47 8.71 -16.92
C GLU A 27 -3.15 8.08 -17.36
N LEU A 28 -2.68 8.47 -18.54
CA LEU A 28 -1.35 8.11 -19.03
C LEU A 28 -0.27 8.55 -18.03
N ASP A 29 0.77 7.74 -17.88
CA ASP A 29 1.87 8.11 -16.99
C ASP A 29 2.55 9.38 -17.54
N PRO A 30 2.76 10.44 -16.72
CA PRO A 30 3.39 11.68 -17.17
C PRO A 30 4.79 11.48 -17.77
N LYS A 31 5.45 10.34 -17.50
CA LYS A 31 6.78 10.00 -18.01
C LYS A 31 6.74 8.94 -19.11
N LEU A 32 5.58 8.67 -19.71
CA LEU A 32 5.40 7.61 -20.70
C LEU A 32 6.40 7.70 -21.87
N GLU A 33 6.63 8.90 -22.39
CA GLU A 33 7.63 9.13 -23.45
C GLU A 33 9.04 8.71 -23.03
N VAL A 34 9.45 9.12 -21.83
CA VAL A 34 10.77 8.79 -21.29
C VAL A 34 10.92 7.29 -21.12
N PHE A 35 9.87 6.60 -20.66
CA PHE A 35 9.86 5.14 -20.54
C PHE A 35 9.95 4.44 -21.90
N ALA A 36 9.23 4.94 -22.91
CA ALA A 36 9.25 4.39 -24.25
C ALA A 36 10.63 4.55 -24.92
N GLU A 37 11.23 5.75 -24.84
CA GLU A 37 12.57 6.00 -25.35
C GLU A 37 13.63 5.13 -24.67
N LYS A 38 13.55 4.98 -23.34
CA LYS A 38 14.47 4.11 -22.59
C LYS A 38 14.31 2.65 -22.99
N THR A 39 13.07 2.19 -23.14
CA THR A 39 12.78 0.82 -23.59
C THR A 39 13.33 0.55 -24.98
N LYS A 40 13.17 1.51 -25.90
CA LYS A 40 13.76 1.43 -27.25
C LYS A 40 15.29 1.29 -27.19
N LYS A 41 15.98 2.14 -26.42
CA LYS A 41 17.44 2.07 -26.27
C LYS A 41 17.91 0.74 -25.68
N ILE A 42 17.19 0.20 -24.70
CA ILE A 42 17.51 -1.12 -24.12
C ILE A 42 17.39 -2.20 -25.20
N LYS A 43 16.32 -2.19 -26.00
CA LYS A 43 16.13 -3.15 -27.10
C LYS A 43 17.24 -3.05 -28.15
N GLU A 44 17.66 -1.84 -28.52
CA GLU A 44 18.77 -1.63 -29.45
C GLU A 44 20.06 -2.29 -28.95
N VAL A 45 20.40 -2.08 -27.67
CA VAL A 45 21.61 -2.68 -27.07
C VAL A 45 21.48 -4.20 -26.95
N LEU A 46 20.33 -4.72 -26.52
CA LEU A 46 20.08 -6.17 -26.44
C LEU A 46 20.17 -6.84 -27.82
N THR A 47 19.69 -6.16 -28.87
CA THR A 47 19.79 -6.64 -30.25
C THR A 47 21.23 -6.69 -30.69
N ALA A 48 22.02 -5.64 -30.40
CA ALA A 48 23.45 -5.63 -30.69
C ALA A 48 24.19 -6.77 -29.97
N ILE A 49 23.86 -7.04 -28.69
CA ILE A 49 24.42 -8.16 -27.93
C ILE A 49 24.06 -9.49 -28.60
N LYS A 50 22.79 -9.69 -28.98
CA LYS A 50 22.35 -10.91 -29.66
C LYS A 50 23.10 -11.14 -30.97
N VAL A 51 23.15 -10.13 -31.83
CA VAL A 51 23.88 -10.19 -33.11
C VAL A 51 25.38 -10.45 -32.87
N ALA A 52 25.97 -9.90 -31.82
CA ALA A 52 27.37 -10.16 -31.48
C ALA A 52 27.60 -11.62 -31.06
N PHE A 53 26.70 -12.22 -30.28
CA PHE A 53 26.75 -13.64 -29.95
C PHE A 53 26.56 -14.53 -31.18
N ASP A 54 25.54 -14.26 -32.00
CA ASP A 54 25.21 -15.06 -33.19
C ASP A 54 26.36 -15.07 -34.21
N ASN A 55 27.12 -13.97 -34.30
CA ASN A 55 28.27 -13.83 -35.20
C ASN A 55 29.62 -14.16 -34.55
N ASN A 56 29.65 -14.76 -33.35
CA ASN A 56 30.88 -15.11 -32.62
C ASN A 56 31.89 -13.94 -32.52
N GLN A 57 31.39 -12.73 -32.23
CA GLN A 57 32.25 -11.56 -32.08
C GLN A 57 33.24 -11.73 -30.91
N PRO A 58 34.40 -11.04 -30.94
CA PRO A 58 35.37 -11.12 -29.86
C PRO A 58 34.76 -10.75 -28.50
N GLN A 59 35.16 -11.48 -27.45
CA GLN A 59 34.64 -11.29 -26.09
C GLN A 59 34.73 -9.83 -25.62
N ASP A 60 35.83 -9.13 -25.92
CA ASP A 60 36.00 -7.71 -25.57
C ASP A 60 34.92 -6.79 -26.18
N SER A 61 34.43 -7.12 -27.37
CA SER A 61 33.35 -6.37 -28.02
C SER A 61 32.02 -6.61 -27.31
N ILE A 62 31.75 -7.85 -26.93
CA ILE A 62 30.55 -8.24 -26.16
C ILE A 62 30.57 -7.58 -24.78
N GLU A 63 31.73 -7.56 -24.11
CA GLU A 63 31.93 -6.90 -22.82
C GLU A 63 31.65 -5.39 -22.88
N ARG A 64 32.06 -4.71 -23.96
CA ARG A 64 31.71 -3.30 -24.19
C ARG A 64 30.20 -3.10 -24.32
N LEU A 65 29.50 -3.99 -25.02
CA LEU A 65 28.04 -3.93 -25.15
C LEU A 65 27.34 -4.13 -23.81
N PHE A 66 27.83 -5.02 -22.94
CA PHE A 66 27.31 -5.16 -21.58
C PHE A 66 27.51 -3.90 -20.73
N LYS A 67 28.65 -3.22 -20.83
CA LYS A 67 28.86 -1.93 -20.17
C LYS A 67 27.89 -0.86 -20.68
N ILE A 68 27.64 -0.83 -21.99
CA ILE A 68 26.63 0.08 -22.59
C ILE A 68 25.24 -0.26 -22.06
N LEU A 69 24.88 -1.54 -21.96
CA LEU A 69 23.60 -1.97 -21.40
C LEU A 69 23.46 -1.49 -19.96
N GLN A 70 24.48 -1.71 -19.12
CA GLN A 70 24.52 -1.27 -17.72
C GLN A 70 24.37 0.26 -17.59
N GLY A 71 25.06 1.03 -18.43
CA GLY A 71 24.89 2.48 -18.52
C GLY A 71 23.51 2.92 -19.03
N THR A 72 22.81 2.06 -19.77
CA THR A 72 21.47 2.34 -20.30
C THR A 72 20.36 2.02 -19.30
N ILE A 73 20.51 0.94 -18.52
CA ILE A 73 19.56 0.51 -17.49
C ILE A 73 19.66 1.38 -16.22
N GLN A 74 19.13 2.59 -16.31
CA GLN A 74 19.18 3.61 -15.26
C GLN A 74 17.77 3.91 -14.72
N GLN A 75 17.64 5.02 -14.00
CA GLN A 75 16.33 5.53 -13.58
C GLN A 75 15.35 5.55 -14.77
N ASN A 76 14.10 5.14 -14.52
CA ASN A 76 13.01 5.01 -15.50
C ASN A 76 13.10 3.78 -16.44
N SER A 77 14.14 2.93 -16.35
CA SER A 77 14.22 1.71 -17.17
C SER A 77 13.34 0.54 -16.66
N ASN A 78 12.73 0.68 -15.48
CA ASN A 78 11.85 -0.31 -14.83
C ASN A 78 10.46 -0.46 -15.48
N ARG A 79 10.29 0.05 -16.70
CA ARG A 79 9.09 -0.04 -17.55
C ARG A 79 9.39 -0.66 -18.90
N SER A 80 10.47 -1.43 -18.98
CA SER A 80 10.85 -2.22 -20.17
C SER A 80 10.59 -3.71 -19.95
N GLU A 81 10.35 -4.43 -21.03
CA GLU A 81 10.11 -5.88 -21.03
C GLU A 81 11.32 -6.64 -20.43
N PHE A 82 12.53 -6.18 -20.70
CA PHE A 82 13.76 -6.75 -20.15
C PHE A 82 13.83 -6.63 -18.63
N LEU A 83 13.53 -5.45 -18.06
CA LEU A 83 13.54 -5.29 -16.59
C LEU A 83 12.35 -5.99 -15.94
N CYS A 84 11.22 -6.14 -16.63
CA CYS A 84 10.12 -6.98 -16.16
C CYS A 84 10.53 -8.46 -16.11
N PHE A 85 11.29 -8.94 -17.09
CA PHE A 85 11.86 -10.28 -17.04
C PHE A 85 12.88 -10.44 -15.91
N ALA A 86 13.76 -9.46 -15.71
CA ALA A 86 14.68 -9.44 -14.59
C ALA A 86 13.95 -9.58 -13.24
N ASN A 87 12.83 -8.86 -13.04
CA ASN A 87 11.99 -9.03 -11.85
C ASN A 87 11.41 -10.44 -11.71
N ALA A 88 11.09 -11.12 -12.83
CA ALA A 88 10.65 -12.51 -12.81
C ALA A 88 11.78 -13.50 -12.46
N CYS A 89 13.03 -13.08 -12.58
CA CYS A 89 14.22 -13.79 -12.15
C CYS A 89 14.69 -13.39 -10.73
N ASP A 90 13.79 -12.82 -9.92
CA ASP A 90 14.05 -12.42 -8.52
C ASP A 90 15.18 -11.40 -8.35
N THR A 91 15.34 -10.48 -9.30
CA THR A 91 16.26 -9.36 -9.20
C THR A 91 15.57 -8.04 -9.48
N VAL A 92 16.23 -6.92 -9.18
CA VAL A 92 15.68 -5.57 -9.35
C VAL A 92 16.68 -4.66 -10.06
N LEU A 93 16.17 -3.59 -10.67
CA LEU A 93 16.97 -2.59 -11.38
C LEU A 93 18.16 -2.07 -10.54
N ASP A 94 17.94 -1.81 -9.25
CA ASP A 94 18.98 -1.27 -8.38
C ASP A 94 20.16 -2.23 -8.18
N VAL A 95 19.92 -3.54 -8.24
CA VAL A 95 20.98 -4.56 -8.22
C VAL A 95 21.69 -4.61 -9.57
N LEU A 96 20.95 -4.61 -10.68
CA LEU A 96 21.53 -4.76 -12.02
C LEU A 96 22.37 -3.57 -12.49
N LYS A 97 22.05 -2.36 -12.02
CA LYS A 97 22.81 -1.15 -12.37
C LYS A 97 24.14 -1.04 -11.59
N ASP A 98 24.30 -1.84 -10.54
CA ASP A 98 25.51 -1.85 -9.72
C ASP A 98 26.64 -2.58 -10.45
N GLU A 99 27.80 -1.92 -10.54
CA GLU A 99 28.98 -2.46 -11.22
C GLU A 99 29.47 -3.76 -10.57
N GLU A 100 29.35 -3.88 -9.23
CA GLU A 100 29.71 -5.09 -8.49
C GLU A 100 28.87 -6.31 -8.92
N ASN A 101 27.68 -6.06 -9.46
CA ASN A 101 26.73 -7.07 -9.91
C ASN A 101 26.69 -7.21 -11.44
N SER A 102 27.70 -6.72 -12.16
CA SER A 102 27.77 -6.81 -13.64
C SER A 102 27.65 -8.25 -14.14
N TRP A 103 28.17 -9.23 -13.40
CA TRP A 103 28.03 -10.66 -13.72
C TRP A 103 26.55 -11.10 -13.80
N LEU A 104 25.70 -10.61 -12.90
CA LEU A 104 24.29 -10.97 -12.85
C LEU A 104 23.54 -10.36 -14.04
N LEU A 105 23.86 -9.12 -14.42
CA LEU A 105 23.30 -8.49 -15.62
C LEU A 105 23.59 -9.33 -16.87
N LYS A 106 24.80 -9.87 -17.00
CA LYS A 106 25.18 -10.72 -18.13
C LYS A 106 24.35 -12.00 -18.17
N GLU A 107 24.21 -12.69 -17.04
CA GLU A 107 23.45 -13.94 -16.95
C GLU A 107 21.96 -13.72 -17.24
N ILE A 108 21.35 -12.67 -16.67
CA ILE A 108 19.96 -12.31 -16.96
C ILE A 108 19.77 -11.93 -18.43
N THR A 109 20.73 -11.23 -19.03
CA THR A 109 20.68 -10.87 -20.46
C THR A 109 20.74 -12.09 -21.35
N LYS A 110 21.70 -13.01 -21.12
CA LYS A 110 21.79 -14.26 -21.88
C LYS A 110 20.50 -15.06 -21.79
N LEU A 111 19.97 -15.22 -20.57
CA LEU A 111 18.72 -15.95 -20.34
C LEU A 111 17.53 -15.26 -21.03
N TYR A 112 17.47 -13.92 -21.00
CA TYR A 112 16.44 -13.18 -21.73
C TYR A 112 16.51 -13.46 -23.23
N LEU A 113 17.70 -13.37 -23.83
CA LEU A 113 17.91 -13.59 -25.27
C LEU A 113 17.63 -15.03 -25.70
N GLU A 114 17.85 -16.00 -24.81
CA GLU A 114 17.50 -17.41 -25.04
C GLU A 114 15.99 -17.64 -24.98
N LYS A 115 15.29 -17.00 -24.03
CA LYS A 115 13.88 -17.29 -23.73
C LYS A 115 12.89 -16.32 -24.39
N ARG A 116 13.35 -15.22 -25.00
CA ARG A 116 12.49 -14.16 -25.53
C ARG A 116 13.01 -13.67 -26.88
N ASN A 117 12.06 -13.32 -27.75
CA ASN A 117 12.35 -12.55 -28.96
C ASN A 117 12.38 -11.05 -28.64
N ILE A 118 13.30 -10.34 -29.27
CA ILE A 118 13.28 -8.87 -29.25
C ILE A 118 12.39 -8.42 -30.39
N VAL A 119 11.45 -7.52 -30.07
CA VAL A 119 10.55 -6.91 -31.04
C VAL A 119 11.02 -5.48 -31.29
N ASP A 120 11.22 -5.10 -32.55
CA ASP A 120 11.84 -3.82 -32.95
C ASP A 120 10.95 -2.60 -32.75
N ILE A 121 9.66 -2.81 -32.45
CA ILE A 121 8.73 -1.74 -32.11
C ILE A 121 8.61 -1.56 -30.60
N THR A 122 8.37 -0.32 -30.18
CA THR A 122 8.05 0.03 -28.78
C THR A 122 6.81 0.93 -28.76
N PRO A 123 5.60 0.37 -28.94
CA PRO A 123 4.35 1.13 -28.81
C PRO A 123 4.21 1.69 -27.40
N LYS A 124 3.71 2.91 -27.28
CA LYS A 124 3.55 3.58 -25.97
C LYS A 124 2.49 2.88 -25.13
N GLU A 125 1.49 2.30 -25.77
CA GLU A 125 0.42 1.53 -25.16
C GLU A 125 0.96 0.32 -24.39
N TRP A 126 2.00 -0.34 -24.92
CA TRP A 126 2.64 -1.47 -24.24
C TRP A 126 3.40 -1.02 -23.00
N VAL A 127 4.11 0.11 -23.10
CA VAL A 127 4.82 0.71 -21.97
C VAL A 127 3.83 1.21 -20.91
N GLN A 128 2.70 1.78 -21.32
CA GLN A 128 1.62 2.17 -20.42
C GLN A 128 1.04 0.96 -19.69
N ALA A 129 0.79 -0.15 -20.38
CA ALA A 129 0.34 -1.38 -19.73
C ALA A 129 1.33 -1.88 -18.65
N LEU A 130 2.64 -1.72 -18.88
CA LEU A 130 3.66 -2.01 -17.85
C LEU A 130 3.61 -1.02 -16.67
N CYS A 131 3.29 0.26 -16.91
CA CYS A 131 3.03 1.24 -15.86
C CYS A 131 1.81 0.84 -15.01
N ASP A 132 0.71 0.48 -15.67
CA ASP A 132 -0.57 0.13 -15.05
C ASP A 132 -0.45 -1.15 -14.21
N SER A 133 0.33 -2.13 -14.67
CA SER A 133 0.62 -3.35 -13.91
C SER A 133 1.23 -3.08 -12.52
N GLN A 134 1.85 -1.91 -12.34
CA GLN A 134 2.46 -1.48 -11.08
C GLN A 134 1.59 -0.52 -10.26
N ALA A 135 0.38 -0.19 -10.72
CA ALA A 135 -0.55 0.70 -10.03
C ALA A 135 -0.88 0.22 -8.62
N SER A 136 -0.91 -1.09 -8.38
CA SER A 136 -1.12 -1.68 -7.04
C SER A 136 -0.15 -1.12 -5.98
N LYS A 137 1.13 -0.88 -6.34
CA LYS A 137 2.14 -0.33 -5.43
C LYS A 137 1.83 1.13 -5.02
N LYS A 138 1.08 1.87 -5.84
CA LYS A 138 0.69 3.27 -5.58
C LYS A 138 -0.47 3.36 -4.57
N LYS A 139 -1.27 2.29 -4.42
CA LYS A 139 -2.52 2.29 -3.63
C LYS A 139 -2.32 2.53 -2.13
N GLY A 140 -1.21 2.09 -1.52
CA GLY A 140 -0.94 2.36 -0.10
C GLY A 140 -0.88 3.86 0.20
N LYS A 141 0.00 4.58 -0.51
CA LYS A 141 0.13 6.05 -0.40
C LYS A 141 -1.16 6.77 -0.79
N ALA A 142 -1.92 6.23 -1.75
CA ALA A 142 -3.20 6.79 -2.15
C ALA A 142 -4.24 6.73 -1.02
N GLY A 143 -4.29 5.63 -0.25
CA GLY A 143 -5.18 5.50 0.91
C GLY A 143 -4.85 6.48 2.04
N GLU A 144 -3.57 6.66 2.37
CA GLU A 144 -3.17 7.72 3.32
C GLU A 144 -3.60 9.11 2.83
N LYS A 145 -3.42 9.40 1.54
CA LYS A 145 -3.82 10.68 0.95
C LYS A 145 -5.34 10.88 1.03
N LYS A 146 -6.12 9.83 0.77
CA LYS A 146 -7.58 9.84 0.91
C LYS A 146 -7.99 10.25 2.32
N LEU A 147 -7.50 9.53 3.33
CA LEU A 147 -7.85 9.81 4.73
C LEU A 147 -7.44 11.21 5.18
N ILE A 148 -6.27 11.70 4.78
CA ILE A 148 -5.85 13.08 5.07
C ILE A 148 -6.80 14.09 4.41
N ASN A 149 -7.20 13.86 3.17
CA ASN A 149 -8.16 14.74 2.49
C ASN A 149 -9.52 14.72 3.17
N LEU A 150 -9.99 13.56 3.64
CA LEU A 150 -11.22 13.46 4.42
C LEU A 150 -11.11 14.25 5.73
N CYS A 151 -10.00 14.10 6.48
CA CYS A 151 -9.75 14.89 7.69
C CYS A 151 -9.75 16.40 7.41
N ARG A 152 -9.13 16.83 6.32
CA ARG A 152 -9.07 18.26 5.94
C ARG A 152 -10.42 18.87 5.65
N LYS A 153 -11.37 18.09 5.11
CA LYS A 153 -12.76 18.54 4.90
C LYS A 153 -13.48 18.83 6.23
N SER A 154 -13.00 18.23 7.32
CA SER A 154 -13.49 18.43 8.69
C SER A 154 -12.53 19.31 9.50
N ASP A 155 -11.94 20.35 8.89
CA ASP A 155 -11.06 21.36 9.50
C ASP A 155 -9.83 20.81 10.25
N CYS A 156 -9.33 19.66 9.81
CA CYS A 156 -8.19 18.99 10.42
C CYS A 156 -6.92 19.15 9.54
N PRO A 157 -6.07 20.17 9.77
CA PRO A 157 -4.88 20.42 8.97
C PRO A 157 -3.82 19.32 9.12
N LEU A 158 -3.02 19.12 8.06
CA LEU A 158 -1.88 18.20 8.10
C LEU A 158 -0.69 18.86 8.80
N VAL A 159 -0.26 18.31 9.95
CA VAL A 159 0.87 18.82 10.73
C VAL A 159 1.90 17.72 10.94
N ALA A 160 3.13 17.96 10.50
CA ALA A 160 4.15 16.91 10.41
C ALA A 160 5.04 16.73 11.66
N LYS A 161 5.06 17.70 12.58
CA LYS A 161 5.94 17.69 13.76
C LYS A 161 5.12 17.63 15.04
N TRP A 162 5.53 16.78 15.99
CA TRP A 162 4.85 16.59 17.28
C TRP A 162 4.62 17.91 18.03
N GLU A 163 5.65 18.73 18.15
CA GLU A 163 5.61 19.99 18.89
C GLU A 163 4.54 20.95 18.39
N HIS A 164 4.31 20.98 17.07
CA HIS A 164 3.23 21.77 16.50
C HIS A 164 1.91 21.02 16.64
N PHE A 165 1.89 19.72 16.34
CA PHE A 165 0.70 18.88 16.36
C PHE A 165 -0.06 18.98 17.69
N LYS A 166 0.64 18.91 18.82
CA LYS A 166 0.03 18.96 20.15
C LYS A 166 -0.65 20.29 20.48
N GLN A 167 -0.28 21.38 19.81
CA GLN A 167 -0.83 22.72 20.03
C GLN A 167 -2.17 22.94 19.32
N TYR A 168 -2.46 22.18 18.26
CA TYR A 168 -3.73 22.29 17.55
C TYR A 168 -4.84 21.64 18.36
N LYS A 169 -6.06 22.19 18.30
CA LYS A 169 -7.25 21.46 18.75
C LYS A 169 -7.58 20.32 17.81
N GLN A 170 -7.41 20.54 16.51
CA GLN A 170 -7.68 19.55 15.49
C GLN A 170 -6.52 19.50 14.50
N ALA A 171 -5.95 18.31 14.27
CA ALA A 171 -4.86 18.12 13.31
C ALA A 171 -4.72 16.64 12.93
N VAL A 172 -4.20 16.38 11.72
CA VAL A 172 -3.82 15.05 11.25
C VAL A 172 -2.33 15.02 10.98
N ALA A 173 -1.67 13.91 11.29
CA ALA A 173 -0.26 13.69 11.05
C ALA A 173 -0.04 12.30 10.46
N LYS A 174 1.01 12.19 9.64
CA LYS A 174 1.53 10.89 9.23
C LYS A 174 2.53 10.39 10.25
N PHE A 175 2.46 9.11 10.59
CA PHE A 175 3.57 8.50 11.28
C PHE A 175 4.82 8.46 10.39
N SER A 176 5.98 8.59 11.01
CA SER A 176 7.29 8.49 10.38
C SER A 176 8.34 8.18 11.43
N LYS A 177 9.44 7.55 11.03
CA LYS A 177 10.51 7.15 11.96
C LYS A 177 11.05 8.32 12.80
N SER A 178 11.12 9.53 12.25
CA SER A 178 11.79 10.67 12.88
C SER A 178 10.89 11.78 13.44
N LYS A 179 9.60 11.87 13.06
CA LYS A 179 8.77 13.03 13.44
C LYS A 179 7.58 12.69 14.35
N ILE A 180 6.84 11.67 14.00
CA ILE A 180 5.67 11.17 14.74
C ILE A 180 5.82 9.65 14.75
N ASN A 181 6.39 9.11 15.82
CA ASN A 181 6.72 7.69 15.95
C ASN A 181 6.11 7.11 17.24
N LEU A 182 6.20 5.79 17.38
CA LEU A 182 5.62 5.09 18.53
C LEU A 182 6.21 5.52 19.87
N ASN A 183 7.48 5.93 19.93
CA ASN A 183 8.10 6.37 21.18
C ASN A 183 7.49 7.70 21.64
N ILE A 184 7.36 8.67 20.74
CA ILE A 184 6.65 9.92 21.04
C ILE A 184 5.23 9.65 21.54
N ILE A 185 4.51 8.74 20.89
CA ILE A 185 3.14 8.38 21.28
C ILE A 185 3.09 7.68 22.64
N ARG A 186 4.01 6.75 22.92
CA ARG A 186 4.14 6.09 24.23
C ARG A 186 4.39 7.12 25.33
N ASP A 187 5.37 7.99 25.13
CA ASP A 187 5.85 8.94 26.13
C ASP A 187 4.82 10.03 26.44
N ASN A 188 4.00 10.42 25.46
CA ASN A 188 3.05 11.51 25.61
C ASN A 188 1.59 11.06 25.83
N LEU A 189 1.19 9.91 25.30
CA LEU A 189 -0.20 9.42 25.34
C LEU A 189 -0.38 8.15 26.18
N GLY A 190 0.69 7.59 26.76
CA GLY A 190 0.60 6.41 27.63
C GLY A 190 0.17 5.12 26.91
N VAL A 191 0.27 5.08 25.58
CA VAL A 191 -0.19 3.94 24.77
C VAL A 191 0.85 2.83 24.77
N ARG A 192 0.47 1.62 25.21
CA ARG A 192 1.36 0.44 25.15
C ARG A 192 1.12 -0.37 23.88
N PHE A 193 2.10 -0.37 22.99
CA PHE A 193 2.15 -1.24 21.82
C PHE A 193 2.90 -2.53 22.20
N GLU A 194 2.24 -3.46 22.92
CA GLU A 194 2.88 -4.64 23.51
C GLU A 194 3.21 -5.75 22.47
N ALA A 195 2.49 -5.78 21.33
CA ALA A 195 2.59 -6.88 20.35
C ALA A 195 3.00 -6.46 18.92
N ARG A 196 3.16 -5.16 18.63
CA ARG A 196 3.64 -4.72 17.31
C ARG A 196 5.15 -4.91 17.22
N ASN A 197 5.62 -5.55 16.14
CA ASN A 197 7.01 -5.39 15.69
C ASN A 197 7.36 -3.91 15.80
N GLN A 198 8.37 -3.56 16.61
CA GLN A 198 8.65 -2.18 17.02
C GLN A 198 8.91 -1.23 15.84
N GLU A 199 9.17 -1.79 14.65
CA GLU A 199 9.37 -1.06 13.41
C GLU A 199 8.08 -0.64 12.68
N LYS A 200 6.93 -1.28 12.97
CA LYS A 200 5.70 -1.08 12.19
C LYS A 200 4.86 0.05 12.75
N LEU A 201 4.98 1.21 12.11
CA LEU A 201 4.22 2.41 12.43
C LEU A 201 2.78 2.31 11.89
N PRO A 202 1.78 2.85 12.60
CA PRO A 202 0.46 3.12 12.04
C PRO A 202 0.53 4.08 10.87
N ASP A 203 -0.57 4.30 10.15
CA ASP A 203 -0.57 5.22 9.02
C ASP A 203 -0.73 6.67 9.48
N LEU A 204 -1.73 6.95 10.33
CA LEU A 204 -2.08 8.32 10.74
C LEU A 204 -2.31 8.46 12.24
N LEU A 205 -2.02 9.67 12.74
CA LEU A 205 -2.46 10.16 14.04
C LEU A 205 -3.37 11.37 13.81
N ILE A 206 -4.55 11.38 14.44
CA ILE A 206 -5.49 12.49 14.36
C ILE A 206 -5.78 12.98 15.77
N LYS A 207 -5.80 14.29 15.96
CA LYS A 207 -6.23 14.95 17.18
C LYS A 207 -7.55 15.67 16.90
N LYS A 208 -8.53 15.50 17.77
CA LYS A 208 -9.84 16.18 17.76
C LYS A 208 -10.19 16.57 19.18
N ASP A 209 -10.00 17.84 19.50
CA ASP A 209 -10.02 18.41 20.84
C ASP A 209 -9.11 17.60 21.78
N ASP A 210 -9.65 16.95 22.80
CA ASP A 210 -8.88 16.17 23.77
C ASP A 210 -8.68 14.71 23.36
N LYS A 211 -9.17 14.30 22.18
CA LYS A 211 -9.13 12.92 21.71
C LYS A 211 -7.98 12.69 20.74
N TRP A 212 -7.36 11.53 20.86
CA TRP A 212 -6.27 11.06 20.02
C TRP A 212 -6.69 9.79 19.29
N ILE A 213 -6.58 9.80 17.98
CA ILE A 213 -7.08 8.73 17.13
C ILE A 213 -5.88 8.19 16.35
N ILE A 214 -5.57 6.91 16.56
CA ILE A 214 -4.49 6.21 15.87
C ILE A 214 -5.14 5.33 14.79
N VAL A 215 -4.75 5.55 13.54
CA VAL A 215 -5.37 4.90 12.38
C VAL A 215 -4.38 3.98 11.69
N GLU A 216 -4.80 2.74 11.46
CA GLU A 216 -4.22 1.85 10.46
C GLU A 216 -5.21 1.72 9.30
N ALA A 217 -4.73 1.87 8.08
CA ALA A 217 -5.51 1.94 6.87
C ALA A 217 -5.05 0.87 5.87
N LYS A 218 -6.01 0.07 5.38
CA LYS A 218 -5.79 -0.84 4.27
C LYS A 218 -6.81 -0.61 3.18
N HIS A 219 -6.37 -0.77 1.93
CA HIS A 219 -7.25 -0.85 0.77
C HIS A 219 -7.16 -2.23 0.14
N GLN A 220 -8.33 -2.81 -0.16
CA GLN A 220 -8.45 -4.15 -0.72
C GLN A 220 -9.70 -4.31 -1.60
N THR A 221 -9.49 -4.79 -2.83
CA THR A 221 -10.57 -4.91 -3.84
C THR A 221 -11.12 -6.33 -4.02
N VAL A 222 -10.33 -7.38 -3.81
CA VAL A 222 -10.71 -8.78 -4.03
C VAL A 222 -10.23 -9.70 -2.90
N GLY A 223 -10.60 -10.99 -2.92
CA GLY A 223 -10.12 -12.07 -2.03
C GLY A 223 -8.81 -12.76 -2.50
N GLY A 224 -7.93 -13.27 -1.60
CA GLY A 224 -6.58 -13.81 -1.91
C GLY A 224 -5.64 -14.01 -0.70
N GLY A 225 -4.47 -14.63 -0.88
CA GLY A 225 -3.56 -15.11 0.19
C GLY A 225 -2.82 -14.01 0.98
N THR A 226 -2.23 -13.01 0.29
CA THR A 226 -1.51 -11.86 0.90
C THR A 226 -2.42 -10.94 1.74
N GLN A 227 -3.71 -11.25 1.78
CA GLN A 227 -4.73 -10.42 2.42
C GLN A 227 -5.00 -10.80 3.87
N ASN A 228 -4.70 -12.04 4.25
CA ASN A 228 -4.82 -12.46 5.65
C ASN A 228 -3.95 -11.55 6.50
N HIS A 229 -2.71 -11.30 6.05
CA HIS A 229 -1.79 -10.39 6.71
C HIS A 229 -2.37 -8.96 6.85
N LYS A 230 -3.03 -8.41 5.83
CA LYS A 230 -3.63 -7.06 5.92
C LYS A 230 -4.77 -6.97 6.92
N ILE A 231 -5.65 -7.98 6.98
CA ILE A 231 -6.74 -8.01 7.95
C ILE A 231 -6.20 -8.27 9.35
N THR A 232 -5.21 -9.16 9.49
CA THR A 232 -4.50 -9.40 10.76
C THR A 232 -3.91 -8.10 11.31
N GLU A 233 -3.27 -7.27 10.48
CA GLU A 233 -2.75 -5.97 10.92
C GLU A 233 -3.83 -5.03 11.48
N LEU A 234 -5.03 -5.04 10.87
CA LEU A 234 -6.16 -4.25 11.33
C LEU A 234 -6.73 -4.81 12.63
N THR A 235 -6.89 -6.13 12.76
CA THR A 235 -7.36 -6.76 13.99
C THR A 235 -6.35 -6.65 15.13
N ASP A 236 -5.05 -6.65 14.83
CA ASP A 236 -3.99 -6.43 15.81
C ASP A 236 -4.11 -5.03 16.40
N LEU A 237 -4.32 -4.00 15.57
CA LEU A 237 -4.60 -2.65 16.07
C LEU A 237 -5.90 -2.62 16.88
N LEU A 238 -6.96 -3.27 16.39
CA LEU A 238 -8.27 -3.29 17.05
C LEU A 238 -8.23 -4.03 18.41
N SER A 239 -7.29 -4.97 18.57
CA SER A 239 -7.08 -5.71 19.82
C SER A 239 -6.35 -4.90 20.90
N MET A 240 -5.74 -3.77 20.52
CA MET A 240 -4.98 -2.95 21.45
C MET A 240 -5.87 -2.39 22.57
N SER A 241 -5.33 -2.42 23.79
CA SER A 241 -5.93 -1.77 24.94
C SER A 241 -5.22 -0.46 25.25
N GLN A 242 -5.96 0.44 25.88
CA GLN A 242 -5.50 1.74 26.31
C GLN A 242 -6.01 2.01 27.71
N THR A 243 -5.17 2.59 28.55
CA THR A 243 -5.57 3.05 29.88
C THR A 243 -6.33 4.37 29.81
N ASP A 244 -6.01 5.21 28.81
CA ASP A 244 -6.65 6.49 28.59
C ASP A 244 -7.78 6.37 27.55
N SER A 245 -9.01 6.65 27.98
CA SER A 245 -10.20 6.68 27.12
C SER A 245 -10.19 7.77 26.04
N SER A 246 -9.31 8.77 26.18
CA SER A 246 -9.08 9.80 25.16
C SER A 246 -8.44 9.23 23.90
N VAL A 247 -7.75 8.09 24.02
CA VAL A 247 -7.10 7.40 22.91
C VAL A 247 -8.05 6.39 22.28
N LYS A 248 -8.17 6.45 20.96
CA LYS A 248 -9.01 5.58 20.15
C LYS A 248 -8.19 4.95 19.03
N PHE A 249 -8.43 3.68 18.75
CA PHE A 249 -7.84 2.99 17.62
C PHE A 249 -8.86 2.84 16.50
N VAL A 250 -8.47 3.14 15.27
CA VAL A 250 -9.30 2.99 14.08
C VAL A 250 -8.62 2.02 13.12
N ALA A 251 -9.24 0.85 12.95
CA ALA A 251 -8.98 -0.07 11.87
C ALA A 251 -9.81 0.36 10.66
N PHE A 252 -9.15 0.96 9.66
CA PHE A 252 -9.79 1.45 8.44
C PHE A 252 -9.60 0.46 7.29
N LEU A 253 -10.72 -0.03 6.73
CA LEU A 253 -10.72 -0.90 5.56
C LEU A 253 -11.53 -0.30 4.41
N ASP A 254 -10.81 -0.03 3.33
CA ASP A 254 -11.29 0.53 2.08
C ASP A 254 -11.40 -0.55 0.99
N GLY A 255 -12.26 -0.29 0.00
CA GLY A 255 -12.46 -1.10 -1.20
C GLY A 255 -13.52 -2.18 -1.04
N ASN A 256 -13.86 -2.82 -2.16
CA ASN A 256 -14.95 -3.80 -2.24
C ASN A 256 -14.83 -4.97 -1.26
N TYR A 257 -13.62 -5.30 -0.79
CA TYR A 257 -13.46 -6.32 0.25
C TYR A 257 -14.16 -5.95 1.55
N SER A 258 -14.19 -4.66 1.89
CA SER A 258 -14.93 -4.13 3.04
C SER A 258 -16.42 -4.49 2.94
N ASN A 259 -17.02 -4.34 1.75
CA ASN A 259 -18.43 -4.67 1.52
C ASN A 259 -18.74 -6.16 1.76
N PHE A 260 -17.85 -7.06 1.33
CA PHE A 260 -18.01 -8.49 1.59
C PHE A 260 -17.84 -8.82 3.07
N LEU A 261 -16.84 -8.24 3.71
CA LEU A 261 -16.53 -8.48 5.12
C LEU A 261 -17.63 -7.96 6.05
N LEU A 262 -18.22 -6.80 5.74
CA LEU A 262 -19.26 -6.17 6.54
C LEU A 262 -20.65 -6.77 6.32
N LYS A 263 -20.82 -7.73 5.40
CA LYS A 263 -22.09 -8.38 5.10
C LYS A 263 -22.54 -9.29 6.26
N LEU A 264 -23.03 -8.67 7.32
CA LEU A 264 -23.50 -9.28 8.57
C LEU A 264 -24.89 -8.76 8.93
N ALA A 265 -25.75 -9.65 9.42
CA ALA A 265 -27.04 -9.27 10.00
C ALA A 265 -26.85 -8.55 11.34
N ASP A 266 -27.81 -7.69 11.73
CA ASP A 266 -27.75 -6.97 13.02
C ASP A 266 -27.57 -7.90 14.22
N LYS A 267 -28.26 -9.05 14.21
CA LYS A 267 -28.16 -10.04 15.29
C LYS A 267 -26.77 -10.65 15.42
N GLN A 268 -26.02 -10.77 14.32
CA GLN A 268 -24.64 -11.27 14.33
C GLN A 268 -23.70 -10.21 14.92
N ILE A 269 -23.91 -8.93 14.58
CA ILE A 269 -23.15 -7.80 15.14
C ILE A 269 -23.42 -7.67 16.64
N GLU A 270 -24.67 -7.87 17.07
CA GLU A 270 -25.10 -7.79 18.46
C GLU A 270 -24.79 -9.04 19.29
N LYS A 271 -24.11 -10.05 18.71
CA LYS A 271 -23.84 -11.37 19.32
C LYS A 271 -25.08 -12.14 19.79
N LYS A 272 -26.25 -11.84 19.23
CA LYS A 272 -27.49 -12.58 19.47
C LYS A 272 -27.55 -13.87 18.66
N GLU A 273 -26.89 -13.90 17.51
CA GLU A 273 -26.75 -15.08 16.66
C GLU A 273 -25.28 -15.33 16.31
N PRO A 274 -24.77 -16.57 16.46
CA PRO A 274 -23.39 -16.89 16.13
C PRO A 274 -23.15 -16.87 14.62
N ILE A 275 -21.96 -16.46 14.22
CA ILE A 275 -21.47 -16.61 12.83
C ILE A 275 -20.90 -18.02 12.71
N THR A 276 -21.67 -18.95 12.16
CA THR A 276 -21.37 -20.39 12.16
C THR A 276 -20.71 -20.88 10.89
N GLU A 277 -20.63 -20.06 9.84
CA GLU A 277 -20.02 -20.49 8.60
C GLU A 277 -18.52 -20.79 8.81
N ASP A 278 -18.06 -21.88 8.21
CA ASP A 278 -16.65 -22.26 8.23
C ASP A 278 -15.97 -21.81 6.93
N ASN A 279 -15.77 -20.49 6.83
CA ASN A 279 -14.99 -19.91 5.75
C ASN A 279 -14.14 -18.75 6.27
N LYS A 280 -13.19 -18.33 5.42
CA LYS A 280 -12.24 -17.26 5.74
C LYS A 280 -12.93 -15.95 6.18
N TYR A 281 -14.00 -15.54 5.49
CA TYR A 281 -14.70 -14.30 5.82
C TYR A 281 -15.39 -14.41 7.18
N ALA A 282 -16.05 -15.53 7.43
CA ALA A 282 -16.72 -15.80 8.69
C ALA A 282 -15.75 -15.79 9.89
N ALA A 283 -14.55 -16.35 9.72
CA ALA A 283 -13.49 -16.26 10.74
C ALA A 283 -13.10 -14.80 11.03
N GLN A 284 -12.84 -14.01 9.98
CA GLN A 284 -12.50 -12.59 10.14
C GLN A 284 -13.64 -11.78 10.77
N GLN A 285 -14.88 -12.04 10.36
CA GLN A 285 -16.08 -11.40 10.93
C GLN A 285 -16.22 -11.73 12.42
N ARG A 286 -16.04 -12.99 12.81
CA ARG A 286 -16.03 -13.41 14.23
C ARG A 286 -14.99 -12.65 15.03
N ASP A 287 -13.75 -12.57 14.53
CA ASP A 287 -12.67 -11.88 15.22
C ASP A 287 -12.96 -10.38 15.37
N ILE A 288 -13.41 -9.72 14.31
CA ILE A 288 -13.73 -8.29 14.34
C ILE A 288 -14.87 -8.00 15.32
N VAL A 289 -15.99 -8.72 15.22
CA VAL A 289 -17.13 -8.54 16.14
C VAL A 289 -16.70 -8.85 17.58
N ARG A 290 -15.94 -9.92 17.82
CA ARG A 290 -15.43 -10.23 19.16
C ARG A 290 -14.63 -9.06 19.72
N LEU A 291 -13.69 -8.52 18.95
CA LEU A 291 -12.80 -7.44 19.35
C LEU A 291 -13.53 -6.11 19.57
N LEU A 292 -14.50 -5.75 18.71
CA LEU A 292 -15.31 -4.53 18.91
C LEU A 292 -16.09 -4.57 20.22
N HIS A 293 -16.61 -5.74 20.59
CA HIS A 293 -17.28 -5.93 21.88
C HIS A 293 -16.33 -5.94 23.08
N GLN A 294 -15.08 -6.38 22.90
CA GLN A 294 -14.07 -6.36 23.96
C GLN A 294 -13.49 -4.95 24.17
N ASN A 295 -13.39 -4.17 23.09
CA ASN A 295 -12.72 -2.88 23.06
C ASN A 295 -13.65 -1.78 22.51
N HIS A 296 -14.56 -1.28 23.36
CA HIS A 296 -15.58 -0.28 22.99
C HIS A 296 -15.03 1.05 22.45
N ASN A 297 -13.77 1.37 22.74
CA ASN A 297 -13.10 2.59 22.26
C ASN A 297 -12.31 2.38 20.95
N ASN A 298 -12.41 1.20 20.34
CA ASN A 298 -11.75 0.86 19.10
C ASN A 298 -12.80 0.67 18.01
N TYR A 299 -12.49 1.14 16.80
CA TYR A 299 -13.46 1.29 15.73
C TYR A 299 -12.97 0.57 14.48
N TRP A 300 -13.90 -0.14 13.83
CA TRP A 300 -13.70 -0.67 12.50
C TRP A 300 -14.55 0.13 11.52
N LEU A 301 -13.91 0.83 10.58
CA LEU A 301 -14.57 1.82 9.73
C LEU A 301 -14.23 1.60 8.25
N ASN A 302 -15.22 1.82 7.38
CA ASN A 302 -14.97 2.11 5.97
C ASN A 302 -14.98 3.63 5.74
N THR A 303 -14.98 4.10 4.49
CA THR A 303 -14.98 5.52 4.14
C THR A 303 -16.13 6.29 4.76
N ALA A 304 -17.36 5.80 4.61
CA ALA A 304 -18.54 6.47 5.14
C ALA A 304 -18.50 6.51 6.67
N GLY A 305 -18.16 5.39 7.32
CA GLY A 305 -17.99 5.32 8.77
C GLY A 305 -16.90 6.25 9.29
N PHE A 306 -15.79 6.37 8.56
CA PHE A 306 -14.68 7.25 8.92
C PHE A 306 -15.08 8.73 8.84
N ILE A 307 -15.78 9.14 7.78
CA ILE A 307 -16.29 10.51 7.64
C ILE A 307 -17.20 10.84 8.82
N LYS A 308 -18.22 10.00 9.07
CA LYS A 308 -19.16 10.20 10.17
C LYS A 308 -18.42 10.27 11.53
N PHE A 309 -17.46 9.37 11.74
CA PHE A 309 -16.67 9.33 12.97
C PHE A 309 -15.88 10.61 13.19
N ILE A 310 -15.20 11.14 12.18
CA ILE A 310 -14.38 12.35 12.28
C ILE A 310 -15.23 13.63 12.46
N ASP A 311 -16.46 13.64 11.96
CA ASP A 311 -17.37 14.78 12.11
C ASP A 311 -18.07 14.81 13.48
N GLU A 312 -18.29 13.65 14.10
CA GLU A 312 -19.01 13.52 15.38
C GLU A 312 -18.08 13.39 16.62
N ILE A 313 -16.78 13.20 16.40
CA ILE A 313 -15.79 13.00 17.48
C ILE A 313 -15.30 14.30 18.10
#